data_AF-A0A364GRD3-F1
#
_entry.id   AF-A0A364GRD3-F1
#
_cell.length_a   1.000
_cell.length_b   1.000
_cell.length_c   1.000
_cell.angle_alpha   90.00
_cell.angle_beta   90.00
_cell.angle_gamma   90.00
#
_symmetry.space_group_name_H-M   'P 1'
#
loop_
_entity.id
_entity.type
_entity.pdbx_description
1 polymer ?
#
loop_
_entity_poly.entity_id
_entity_poly.type
_entity_poly.pdbx_seq_one_letter_code
_entity_poly.pdbx_strand_id
1 'polypeptide(L)'
;MAYQLRLLTVTFSVDLPRAMSNRGPHSSPRTYFRRAGMSDRLLHRTGHGMDVTGREAPFFADGYERIIEPGMCLTIEPGIYVEGIGGFRHSDTVLIGDDGPVMLTGGPVSIGALTLPMHS
;
A
#
# COMPACT_ATOMS: atom_id res chain seq x y z
N MET A 1 19.49 -9.24 3.43
CA MET A 1 19.47 -8.19 2.39
C MET A 1 18.14 -7.44 2.52
N ALA A 2 18.20 -6.14 2.80
CA ALA A 2 17.03 -5.29 3.01
C ALA A 2 16.75 -4.50 1.73
N TYR A 3 15.48 -4.45 1.29
CA TYR A 3 15.07 -3.73 0.09
C TYR A 3 14.36 -2.42 0.46
N GLN A 4 14.52 -1.40 -0.40
CA GLN A 4 13.95 -0.06 -0.24
C GLN A 4 12.73 0.12 -1.14
N LEU A 5 11.60 0.55 -0.57
CA LEU A 5 10.51 1.14 -1.35
C LEU A 5 10.98 2.46 -1.97
N ARG A 6 11.22 2.47 -3.29
CA ARG A 6 11.45 3.70 -4.06
C ARG A 6 10.12 4.22 -4.59
N LEU A 7 9.73 5.39 -4.10
CA LEU A 7 8.58 6.14 -4.61
C LEU A 7 9.05 7.09 -5.71
N LEU A 8 8.84 6.70 -6.96
CA LEU A 8 8.87 7.63 -8.09
C LEU A 8 7.59 7.37 -8.90
N THR A 9 6.62 8.27 -8.77
CA THR A 9 5.39 8.30 -9.59
C THR A 9 4.44 7.10 -9.37
N VAL A 10 3.52 7.22 -8.40
CA VAL A 10 2.31 6.36 -8.23
C VAL A 10 2.52 4.87 -8.57
N THR A 11 3.65 4.32 -8.15
CA THR A 11 3.98 2.91 -8.34
C THR A 11 4.60 2.48 -7.02
N PHE A 12 3.87 1.66 -6.27
CA PHE A 12 4.40 1.03 -5.07
C PHE A 12 5.07 -0.26 -5.54
N SER A 13 6.38 -0.23 -5.75
CA SER A 13 7.14 -1.46 -5.98
C SER A 13 7.40 -2.10 -4.61
N VAL A 14 6.76 -3.24 -4.40
CA VAL A 14 6.69 -3.96 -3.13
C VAL A 14 7.86 -4.94 -3.09
N ASP A 15 9.06 -4.46 -2.75
CA ASP A 15 10.19 -5.33 -2.43
C ASP A 15 10.10 -5.74 -0.94
N LEU A 16 9.43 -6.87 -0.65
CA LEU A 16 9.24 -7.36 0.72
C LEU A 16 10.26 -8.46 1.05
N PRO A 17 11.18 -8.27 2.02
CA PRO A 17 12.07 -9.35 2.47
C PRO A 17 11.31 -10.50 3.18
N ARG A 18 11.89 -11.70 3.13
CA ARG A 18 11.42 -12.99 3.70
C ARG A 18 11.06 -13.02 5.20
N ALA A 19 11.19 -11.91 5.92
CA ALA A 19 10.75 -11.77 7.31
C ALA A 19 10.32 -10.32 7.54
N MET A 20 9.07 -10.00 7.22
CA MET A 20 8.52 -8.67 7.43
C MET A 20 7.64 -8.61 8.67
N SER A 21 8.10 -7.86 9.65
CA SER A 21 7.19 -7.19 10.58
C SER A 21 6.68 -5.90 9.94
N ASN A 22 5.48 -5.44 10.29
CA ASN A 22 4.98 -4.09 9.93
C ASN A 22 5.81 -2.93 10.56
N ARG A 23 7.09 -3.17 10.89
CA ARG A 23 7.96 -2.35 11.76
C ARG A 23 8.91 -1.39 11.06
N GLY A 24 8.79 -1.11 9.76
CA GLY A 24 9.74 -0.21 9.10
C GLY A 24 9.40 1.27 9.28
N PRO A 25 10.04 2.06 10.18
CA PRO A 25 9.80 3.50 10.29
C PRO A 25 10.21 4.29 9.03
N HIS A 26 10.93 3.66 8.09
CA HIS A 26 11.49 4.29 6.90
C HIS A 26 10.89 3.82 5.57
N SER A 27 9.98 2.83 5.57
CA SER A 27 9.49 2.22 4.33
C SER A 27 7.97 2.20 4.17
N SER A 28 7.17 2.66 5.14
CA SER A 28 5.70 2.69 4.95
C SER A 28 5.27 3.84 4.04
N PRO A 29 4.22 3.66 3.20
CA PRO A 29 3.64 4.76 2.43
C PRO A 29 3.23 5.97 3.29
N ARG A 30 2.80 5.73 4.54
CA ARG A 30 2.46 6.81 5.49
C ARG A 30 3.67 7.66 5.85
N THR A 31 4.85 7.06 6.07
CA THR A 31 6.09 7.82 6.32
C THR A 31 6.43 8.72 5.14
N TYR A 32 6.28 8.24 3.91
CA TYR A 32 6.50 9.05 2.71
C TYR A 32 5.58 10.27 2.69
N PHE A 33 4.26 10.08 2.84
CA PHE A 33 3.30 11.19 2.82
C PHE A 33 3.53 12.19 3.96
N ARG A 34 3.90 11.71 5.15
CA ARG A 34 4.27 12.59 6.27
C ARG A 34 5.47 13.47 5.97
N ARG A 35 6.53 12.88 5.39
CA ARG A 35 7.73 13.63 4.96
C ARG A 35 7.43 14.62 3.85
N ALA A 36 6.44 14.33 3.02
CA ALA A 36 5.92 15.25 2.00
C ALA A 36 4.96 16.32 2.56
N GLY A 37 4.73 16.38 3.87
CA GLY A 37 3.84 17.36 4.51
C GLY A 37 2.34 17.08 4.30
N MET A 38 1.97 15.83 4.00
CA MET A 38 0.58 15.43 3.69
C MET A 38 -0.07 14.62 4.82
N SER A 39 0.41 14.74 6.06
CA SER A 39 -0.06 13.94 7.20
C SER A 39 -1.56 14.11 7.47
N ASP A 40 -2.06 15.33 7.29
CA ASP A 40 -3.46 15.77 7.42
C ASP A 40 -4.39 15.16 6.36
N ARG A 41 -3.83 14.65 5.27
CA ARG A 41 -4.57 14.07 4.13
C ARG A 41 -4.73 12.56 4.22
N LEU A 42 -4.23 11.94 5.30
CA LEU A 42 -4.26 10.50 5.52
C LEU A 42 -5.47 10.10 6.37
N LEU A 43 -6.54 9.63 5.74
CA LEU A 43 -7.80 9.30 6.44
C LEU A 43 -7.88 7.85 6.94
N HIS A 44 -7.00 6.95 6.46
CA HIS A 44 -7.06 5.53 6.82
C HIS A 44 -5.67 4.85 6.81
N ARG A 45 -5.63 3.61 7.30
CA ARG A 45 -4.47 2.69 7.23
C ARG A 45 -4.15 2.34 5.78
N THR A 46 -2.93 1.93 5.47
CA THR A 46 -2.49 1.71 4.07
C THR A 46 -2.70 0.28 3.57
N GLY A 47 -3.55 -0.48 4.25
CA GLY A 47 -3.97 -1.82 3.86
C GLY A 47 -4.14 -2.78 5.03
N HIS A 48 -4.46 -4.03 4.70
CA HIS A 48 -4.81 -5.06 5.65
C HIS A 48 -4.70 -6.47 5.05
N GLY A 49 -4.76 -7.50 5.89
CA GLY A 49 -4.95 -8.88 5.45
C GLY A 49 -6.35 -9.13 4.92
N MET A 50 -6.50 -10.14 4.07
CA MET A 50 -7.77 -10.54 3.48
C MET A 50 -7.90 -12.05 3.49
N ASP A 51 -9.06 -12.50 3.91
CA ASP A 51 -9.55 -13.86 3.76
C ASP A 51 -11.06 -13.78 3.44
N VAL A 52 -11.83 -14.84 3.69
CA VAL A 52 -13.28 -14.92 3.49
C VAL A 52 -14.08 -13.80 4.16
N THR A 53 -13.53 -13.15 5.19
CA THR A 53 -14.18 -12.03 5.92
C THR A 53 -13.98 -10.67 5.26
N GLY A 54 -13.13 -10.59 4.23
CA GLY A 54 -12.82 -9.37 3.47
C GLY A 54 -11.83 -8.42 4.15
N ARG A 55 -11.74 -8.40 5.49
CA ARG A 55 -10.77 -7.58 6.25
C ARG A 55 -10.31 -8.28 7.50
N GLU A 56 -9.02 -8.58 7.57
CA GLU A 56 -8.39 -9.21 8.72
C GLU A 56 -6.98 -8.67 9.00
N ALA A 57 -6.39 -9.17 10.09
CA ALA A 57 -4.99 -8.93 10.39
C ALA A 57 -4.09 -9.62 9.34
N PRO A 58 -2.88 -9.11 9.08
CA PRO A 58 -2.25 -7.94 9.69
C PRO A 58 -2.81 -6.61 9.17
N PHE A 59 -2.80 -5.56 9.98
CA PHE A 59 -3.21 -4.21 9.57
C PHE A 59 -1.99 -3.31 9.35
N PHE A 60 -1.93 -2.60 8.21
CA PHE A 60 -0.88 -1.61 7.95
C PHE A 60 -1.25 -0.25 8.56
N ALA A 61 -1.37 -0.24 9.88
CA ALA A 61 -1.71 0.92 10.70
C ALA A 61 -0.54 1.32 11.63
N ASP A 62 -0.49 2.59 12.01
CA ASP A 62 0.52 3.05 12.97
C ASP A 62 0.30 2.37 14.32
N GLY A 63 1.39 1.91 14.94
CA GLY A 63 1.34 1.23 16.24
C GLY A 63 0.83 -0.22 16.20
N TYR A 64 0.48 -0.76 15.03
CA TYR A 64 0.10 -2.17 14.89
C TYR A 64 1.28 -3.02 14.42
N GLU A 65 1.65 -4.02 15.23
CA GLU A 65 2.79 -4.89 14.95
C GLU A 65 2.32 -6.34 14.78
N ARG A 66 2.62 -6.91 13.60
CA ARG A 66 2.41 -8.32 13.31
C ARG A 66 3.44 -8.79 12.27
N ILE A 67 3.83 -10.05 12.37
CA ILE A 67 4.68 -10.72 11.40
C ILE A 67 3.82 -11.12 10.20
N ILE A 68 4.33 -10.84 9.00
CA ILE A 68 3.77 -11.27 7.72
C ILE A 68 4.42 -12.61 7.38
N GLU A 69 3.58 -13.60 7.05
CA GLU A 69 3.99 -14.99 6.82
C GLU A 69 3.53 -15.46 5.44
N PRO A 70 4.20 -16.46 4.83
CA PRO A 70 3.71 -17.10 3.62
C PRO A 70 2.27 -17.62 3.77
N GLY A 71 1.51 -17.54 2.68
CA GLY A 71 0.08 -17.87 2.63
C GLY A 71 -0.85 -16.69 2.94
N MET A 72 -0.35 -15.60 3.51
CA MET A 72 -1.18 -14.41 3.75
C MET A 72 -1.50 -13.66 2.45
N CYS A 73 -2.74 -13.23 2.30
CA CYS A 73 -3.18 -12.32 1.23
C CYS A 73 -3.38 -10.92 1.82
N LEU A 74 -2.78 -9.90 1.20
CA LEU A 74 -2.70 -8.54 1.74
C LEU A 74 -3.15 -7.51 0.71
N THR A 75 -3.82 -6.46 1.14
CA THR A 75 -4.04 -5.24 0.36
C THR A 75 -2.94 -4.22 0.67
N ILE A 76 -2.44 -3.55 -0.37
CA ILE A 76 -1.55 -2.39 -0.26
C ILE A 76 -2.29 -1.22 -0.90
N GLU A 77 -2.93 -0.39 -0.09
CA GLU A 77 -3.90 0.61 -0.53
C GLU A 77 -3.69 2.02 0.06
N PRO A 78 -2.52 2.64 -0.11
CA PRO A 78 -2.30 4.02 0.31
C PRO A 78 -3.22 5.00 -0.42
N GLY A 79 -3.88 5.86 0.35
CA GLY A 79 -4.76 6.92 -0.16
C GLY A 79 -4.44 8.29 0.43
N ILE A 80 -4.63 9.33 -0.39
CA ILE A 80 -4.59 10.74 0.02
C ILE A 80 -5.92 11.41 -0.32
N TYR A 81 -6.37 12.29 0.57
CA TYR A 81 -7.67 12.96 0.46
C TYR A 81 -7.49 14.45 0.70
N VAL A 82 -7.97 15.27 -0.23
CA VAL A 82 -7.91 16.73 -0.16
C VAL A 82 -9.33 17.26 -0.11
N GLU A 83 -9.66 17.94 0.98
CA GLU A 83 -10.97 18.55 1.19
C GLU A 83 -11.32 19.50 0.02
N GLY A 84 -12.59 19.44 -0.41
CA GLY A 84 -13.09 20.24 -1.53
C GLY A 84 -12.60 19.80 -2.93
N ILE A 85 -11.66 18.86 -3.04
CA ILE A 85 -11.15 18.36 -4.33
C ILE A 85 -11.54 16.89 -4.56
N GLY A 86 -11.27 16.02 -3.59
CA GLY A 86 -11.48 14.58 -3.70
C GLY A 86 -10.32 13.77 -3.14
N GLY A 87 -10.20 12.52 -3.56
CA GLY A 87 -9.14 11.63 -3.09
C GLY A 87 -8.60 10.72 -4.18
N PHE A 88 -7.38 10.25 -3.98
CA PHE A 88 -6.73 9.28 -4.84
C PHE A 88 -6.23 8.12 -3.98
N ARG A 89 -6.60 6.89 -4.36
CA ARG A 89 -6.12 5.65 -3.74
C ARG A 89 -5.83 4.65 -4.84
N HIS A 90 -4.62 4.12 -4.83
CA HIS A 90 -4.25 2.96 -5.63
C HIS A 90 -4.21 1.76 -4.70
N SER A 91 -4.71 0.62 -5.15
CA SER A 91 -4.80 -0.60 -4.34
C SER A 91 -4.38 -1.80 -5.16
N ASP A 92 -3.45 -2.56 -4.61
CA ASP A 92 -3.08 -3.86 -5.13
C ASP A 92 -3.29 -4.96 -4.08
N THR A 93 -3.54 -6.16 -4.58
CA THR A 93 -3.61 -7.38 -3.76
C THR A 93 -2.36 -8.21 -3.99
N VAL A 94 -1.75 -8.66 -2.91
CA VAL A 94 -0.49 -9.41 -2.91
C VAL A 94 -0.65 -10.69 -2.10
N LEU A 95 -0.26 -11.82 -2.68
CA LEU A 95 -0.08 -13.07 -1.95
C LEU A 95 1.36 -13.15 -1.47
N ILE A 96 1.59 -13.48 -0.20
CA ILE A 96 2.93 -13.76 0.30
C ILE A 96 3.26 -15.21 0.01
N GLY A 97 4.16 -15.46 -0.94
CA GLY A 97 4.69 -16.79 -1.23
C GLY A 97 5.96 -17.10 -0.43
N ASP A 98 6.35 -18.37 -0.40
CA ASP A 98 7.59 -18.83 0.28
C ASP A 98 8.87 -18.22 -0.32
N ASP A 99 8.83 -17.87 -1.60
CA ASP A 99 9.92 -17.26 -2.35
C ASP A 99 9.80 -15.74 -2.51
N GLY A 100 8.72 -15.14 -1.98
CA GLY A 100 8.47 -13.71 -2.04
C GLY A 100 7.02 -13.35 -2.37
N PRO A 101 6.69 -12.05 -2.39
CA PRO A 101 5.35 -11.58 -2.74
C PRO A 101 5.02 -11.83 -4.21
N VAL A 102 3.78 -12.23 -4.47
CA VAL A 102 3.19 -12.39 -5.80
C VAL A 102 2.05 -11.38 -5.94
N MET A 103 2.17 -10.49 -6.91
CA MET A 103 1.11 -9.55 -7.25
C MET A 103 -0.06 -10.30 -7.88
N LEU A 104 -1.26 -10.17 -7.30
CA LEU A 104 -2.49 -10.78 -7.83
C LEU A 104 -3.27 -9.81 -8.72
N THR A 105 -2.98 -8.51 -8.63
CA THR A 105 -3.58 -7.44 -9.42
C THR A 105 -2.54 -6.85 -10.38
N GLY A 106 -3.02 -6.35 -11.52
CA GLY A 106 -2.18 -5.78 -12.59
C GLY A 106 -2.86 -4.60 -13.29
N GLY A 107 -3.48 -3.73 -12.50
CA GLY A 107 -4.16 -2.54 -13.01
C GLY A 107 -3.20 -1.50 -13.61
N PRO A 108 -3.72 -0.52 -14.36
CA PRO A 108 -2.91 0.58 -14.87
C PRO A 108 -2.30 1.39 -13.72
N VAL A 109 -1.02 1.75 -13.84
CA VAL A 109 -0.28 2.53 -12.83
C VAL A 109 0.12 3.93 -13.29
N SER A 110 0.02 4.21 -14.60
CA SER A 110 0.33 5.53 -15.12
C SER A 110 -0.84 6.49 -14.89
N ILE A 111 -0.53 7.74 -14.57
CA ILE A 111 -1.56 8.77 -14.35
C ILE A 111 -2.46 8.94 -15.58
N GLY A 112 -1.90 8.85 -16.79
CA GLY A 112 -2.67 8.96 -18.03
C GLY A 112 -3.67 7.82 -18.21
N ALA A 113 -3.27 6.58 -17.87
CA ALA A 113 -4.17 5.43 -17.93
C ALA A 113 -5.24 5.44 -16.81
N LEU A 114 -4.98 6.18 -15.73
CA LEU A 114 -5.90 6.38 -14.60
C LEU A 114 -6.75 7.65 -14.71
N THR A 115 -6.59 8.43 -15.79
CA THR A 115 -7.34 9.68 -15.99
C THR A 115 -8.35 9.48 -17.11
N LEU A 116 -9.63 9.62 -16.78
CA LEU A 116 -10.69 9.62 -17.78
C LEU A 116 -10.91 11.04 -18.30
N PRO A 117 -10.90 11.27 -19.62
CA PRO A 117 -11.24 12.57 -20.17
C PRO A 117 -12.69 12.90 -19.86
N MET A 118 -12.95 14.11 -19.40
CA MET A 118 -14.32 14.62 -19.34
C MET A 118 -14.72 15.01 -20.77
N HIS A 119 -15.62 14.23 -21.36
CA HIS A 119 -16.34 14.66 -22.55
C HIS A 119 -17.44 15.64 -22.12
N SER A 120 -17.37 16.85 -22.65
CA SER A 120 -18.41 17.88 -22.54
C SER A 120 -19.67 17.48 -23.30
#